data_AF-A0A6P6KRD0-F1
#
_entry.id   AF-A0A6P6KRD0-F1
#
_cell.length_a   1.000
_cell.length_b   1.000
_cell.length_c   1.000
_cell.angle_alpha   90.00
_cell.angle_beta   90.00
_cell.angle_gamma   90.00
#
_symmetry.space_group_name_H-M   'P 1'
#
loop_
_entity.id
_entity.type
_entity.pdbx_description
1 polymer ?
#
loop_
_entity_poly.entity_id
_entity_poly.type
_entity_poly.pdbx_seq_one_letter_code
_entity_poly.pdbx_strand_id
1 'polypeptide(L)'
;MVEHNLKSLAGQRLGAPETLGISTLEPGHKPPAMPSGSLVFIRVLLLDDSEEIFDISHRASGRDLFEMVCLHLNLIEGDYFGLEFQSRHRKMVWLDLLKPIRKQITRPQHTVLRFVVKFFPPDHTVLLEELTRYLFALQVRQDLASRRLTCNDPSAALLVSHIIQSEIGDFDETQCRQHLLNTNYIPDQMALMDTIMEFHHKHIGQSPAESDYRLLEAACRLEMYGIRLHPAKDREGTKLSLAVAHAGVLVFQGPNRINDFNWSKIRKLSFKRRRFLIKLRADPSQNVNQDTLEFLMASRDCCKMFWKICVEYHAFFRLFEEPKPKPKPVLFSRGSSFRFSGRTQKQVIDYVKENEFKKLPFDRKHSRVQYNSSLSPLSHQVPNQAFKQSWEGSF
;
A
#
# COMPACT_ATOMS: atom_id res chain seq x y z
N MET A 1 25.56 -41.08 -35.52
CA MET A 1 24.69 -41.94 -36.35
C MET A 1 23.39 -42.12 -35.59
N VAL A 2 22.30 -41.63 -36.21
CA VAL A 2 20.88 -42.00 -36.04
C VAL A 2 20.18 -41.69 -34.70
N GLU A 3 19.12 -40.88 -34.84
CA GLU A 3 18.07 -40.51 -33.88
C GLU A 3 17.23 -41.71 -33.40
N HIS A 4 16.53 -41.58 -32.27
CA HIS A 4 15.06 -41.55 -32.34
C HIS A 4 14.41 -41.04 -31.05
N ASN A 5 13.48 -40.12 -31.30
CA ASN A 5 12.57 -39.47 -30.38
C ASN A 5 11.30 -40.34 -30.27
N LEU A 6 10.81 -40.64 -29.06
CA LEU A 6 9.51 -41.29 -28.86
C LEU A 6 8.73 -40.59 -27.74
N LYS A 7 7.74 -39.80 -28.19
CA LYS A 7 6.58 -39.38 -27.40
C LYS A 7 5.71 -40.60 -27.12
N SER A 8 5.16 -40.69 -25.91
CA SER A 8 4.05 -41.59 -25.57
C SER A 8 2.83 -40.76 -25.20
N LEU A 9 1.68 -41.11 -25.79
CA LEU A 9 0.36 -40.53 -25.60
C LEU A 9 -0.54 -41.62 -25.00
N ALA A 10 -1.15 -41.37 -23.84
CA ALA A 10 -2.32 -42.08 -23.30
C ALA A 10 -2.91 -41.20 -22.16
N GLY A 11 -4.21 -41.03 -21.96
CA GLY A 11 -5.37 -41.68 -22.56
C GLY A 11 -6.63 -40.81 -22.48
N GLN A 12 -7.65 -41.28 -23.18
CA GLN A 12 -8.92 -40.62 -23.47
C GLN A 12 -10.08 -41.41 -22.83
N ARG A 13 -11.24 -40.73 -22.67
CA ARG A 13 -12.63 -41.19 -22.38
C ARG A 13 -13.05 -41.09 -20.90
N LEU A 14 -14.20 -40.51 -20.54
CA LEU A 14 -15.59 -40.53 -21.10
C LEU A 14 -16.18 -39.09 -21.08
N GLY A 15 -17.17 -38.62 -21.85
CA GLY A 15 -18.08 -39.12 -22.87
C GLY A 15 -19.21 -38.07 -23.02
N ALA A 16 -19.43 -37.49 -24.21
CA ALA A 16 -20.60 -36.66 -24.53
C ALA A 16 -20.83 -36.67 -26.05
N PRO A 17 -22.09 -36.69 -26.52
CA PRO A 17 -22.45 -37.07 -27.89
C PRO A 17 -22.08 -36.00 -28.93
N GLU A 18 -21.68 -36.47 -30.11
CA GLU A 18 -21.50 -35.64 -31.31
C GLU A 18 -22.83 -35.02 -31.73
N THR A 19 -23.00 -33.72 -31.55
CA THR A 19 -24.01 -32.95 -32.26
C THR A 19 -23.40 -32.40 -33.55
N LEU A 20 -23.87 -32.93 -34.67
CA LEU A 20 -23.60 -32.43 -36.01
C LEU A 20 -23.93 -30.95 -36.08
N GLY A 21 -22.91 -30.13 -36.31
CA GLY A 21 -23.03 -28.69 -36.50
C GLY A 21 -23.84 -28.37 -37.74
N ILE A 22 -24.96 -27.67 -37.56
CA ILE A 22 -25.59 -26.91 -38.63
C ILE A 22 -25.10 -25.47 -38.49
N SER A 23 -24.11 -25.11 -39.30
CA SER A 23 -23.65 -23.73 -39.46
C SER A 23 -24.65 -23.00 -40.36
N THR A 24 -25.44 -22.10 -39.80
CA THR A 24 -26.39 -21.23 -40.53
C THR A 24 -25.73 -20.01 -41.18
N LEU A 25 -24.43 -20.10 -41.49
CA LEU A 25 -23.69 -19.01 -42.13
C LEU A 25 -23.53 -19.28 -43.64
N GLU A 26 -24.06 -18.37 -44.44
CA GLU A 26 -23.84 -18.27 -45.89
C GLU A 26 -22.33 -18.36 -46.24
N PRO A 27 -21.93 -19.10 -47.29
CA PRO A 27 -20.52 -19.22 -47.68
C PRO A 27 -19.95 -17.86 -48.10
N GLY A 28 -19.11 -17.25 -47.24
CA GLY A 28 -18.38 -16.03 -47.59
C GLY A 28 -18.21 -15.00 -46.47
N HIS A 29 -18.95 -15.11 -45.36
CA HIS A 29 -18.74 -14.23 -44.21
C HIS A 29 -17.75 -14.84 -43.22
N LYS A 30 -16.54 -14.26 -43.15
CA LYS A 30 -15.65 -14.49 -41.99
C LYS A 30 -16.37 -13.98 -40.75
N PRO A 31 -16.28 -14.67 -39.60
CA PRO A 31 -16.70 -14.09 -38.32
C PRO A 31 -16.03 -12.73 -38.16
N PRO A 32 -16.68 -11.71 -37.56
CA PRO A 32 -15.96 -10.49 -37.21
C PRO A 32 -14.72 -10.91 -36.44
N ALA A 33 -13.55 -10.53 -36.93
CA ALA A 33 -12.29 -10.84 -36.26
C ALA A 33 -12.40 -10.26 -34.84
N MET A 34 -12.64 -11.11 -33.86
CA MET A 34 -12.46 -10.75 -32.45
C MET A 34 -11.05 -10.18 -32.38
N PRO A 35 -10.86 -8.93 -31.94
CA PRO A 35 -9.51 -8.46 -31.74
C PRO A 35 -8.95 -9.30 -30.59
N SER A 36 -8.22 -10.35 -30.93
CA SER A 36 -7.37 -11.10 -30.03
C SER A 36 -6.24 -10.17 -29.62
N GLY A 37 -6.57 -9.19 -28.78
CA GLY A 37 -5.59 -8.34 -28.16
C GLY A 37 -4.73 -9.24 -27.30
N SER A 38 -3.44 -9.35 -27.63
CA SER A 38 -2.44 -10.02 -26.78
C SER A 38 -2.70 -9.62 -25.33
N LEU A 39 -2.97 -10.60 -24.48
CA LEU A 39 -3.07 -10.37 -23.05
C LEU A 39 -1.66 -10.16 -22.49
N VAL A 40 -1.58 -9.40 -21.40
CA VAL A 40 -0.34 -9.18 -20.64
C VAL A 40 -0.65 -9.51 -19.20
N PHE A 41 0.13 -10.44 -18.63
CA PHE A 41 0.09 -10.77 -17.21
C PHE A 41 0.77 -9.67 -16.39
N ILE A 42 0.07 -9.16 -15.39
CA ILE A 42 0.63 -8.22 -14.42
C ILE A 42 0.50 -8.80 -13.02
N ARG A 43 1.62 -8.84 -12.31
CA ARG A 43 1.71 -9.27 -10.92
C ARG A 43 1.49 -8.08 -9.99
N VAL A 44 0.56 -8.23 -9.07
CA VAL A 44 0.23 -7.24 -8.03
C VAL A 44 0.42 -7.89 -6.66
N LEU A 45 1.31 -7.32 -5.84
CA LEU A 45 1.45 -7.64 -4.44
C LEU A 45 0.43 -6.84 -3.64
N LEU A 46 -0.43 -7.53 -2.90
CA LEU A 46 -1.48 -6.97 -2.06
C LEU A 46 -0.96 -6.60 -0.65
N LEU A 47 -1.81 -5.97 0.17
CA LEU A 47 -1.43 -5.48 1.50
C LEU A 47 -1.26 -6.60 2.53
N ASP A 48 -1.87 -7.77 2.29
CA ASP A 48 -1.72 -8.98 3.10
C ASP A 48 -0.53 -9.85 2.66
N ASP A 49 0.34 -9.29 1.80
CA ASP A 49 1.52 -9.92 1.21
C ASP A 49 1.21 -11.06 0.22
N SER A 50 -0.06 -11.28 -0.15
CA SER A 50 -0.43 -12.17 -1.24
C SER A 50 -0.09 -11.58 -2.62
N GLU A 51 0.24 -12.43 -3.58
CA GLU A 51 0.52 -12.03 -4.96
C GLU A 51 -0.57 -12.53 -5.90
N GLU A 52 -1.23 -11.59 -6.58
CA GLU A 52 -2.26 -11.88 -7.57
C GLU A 52 -1.79 -11.53 -8.98
N ILE A 53 -2.22 -12.33 -9.95
CA ILE A 53 -1.88 -12.14 -11.37
C ILE A 53 -3.14 -11.75 -12.13
N PHE A 54 -3.08 -10.61 -12.81
CA PHE A 54 -4.18 -10.05 -13.57
C PHE A 54 -3.91 -10.10 -15.07
N ASP A 55 -4.89 -10.61 -15.81
CA ASP A 55 -4.87 -10.67 -17.27
C ASP A 55 -5.48 -9.40 -17.86
N ILE A 56 -4.63 -8.54 -18.44
CA ILE A 56 -5.09 -7.29 -19.05
C ILE A 56 -4.84 -7.26 -20.55
N SER A 57 -5.68 -6.51 -21.26
CA SER A 57 -5.40 -6.14 -22.65
C SER A 57 -4.08 -5.38 -22.74
N HIS A 58 -3.28 -5.63 -23.78
CA HIS A 58 -2.05 -4.85 -24.06
C HIS A 58 -2.31 -3.33 -24.26
N ARG A 59 -3.57 -2.92 -24.47
CA ARG A 59 -3.97 -1.50 -24.57
C ARG A 59 -4.47 -0.91 -23.25
N ALA A 60 -4.59 -1.73 -22.20
CA ALA A 60 -5.19 -1.34 -20.94
C ALA A 60 -4.47 -0.15 -20.29
N SER A 61 -5.29 0.72 -19.72
CA SER A 61 -4.88 1.85 -18.91
C SER A 61 -4.51 1.39 -17.49
N GLY A 62 -3.86 2.27 -16.72
CA GLY A 62 -3.65 1.99 -15.30
C GLY A 62 -4.96 1.88 -14.53
N ARG A 63 -6.01 2.58 -14.96
CA ARG A 63 -7.37 2.52 -14.39
C ARG A 63 -7.97 1.13 -14.56
N ASP A 64 -7.87 0.53 -15.75
CA ASP A 64 -8.45 -0.79 -16.03
C ASP A 64 -7.88 -1.85 -15.08
N LEU A 65 -6.54 -1.86 -14.91
CA LEU A 65 -5.90 -2.77 -13.94
C LEU A 65 -6.35 -2.48 -12.50
N PHE A 66 -6.37 -1.21 -12.10
CA PHE A 66 -6.74 -0.82 -10.74
C PHE A 66 -8.18 -1.22 -10.39
N GLU A 67 -9.12 -1.02 -11.33
CA GLU A 67 -10.51 -1.42 -11.16
C GLU A 67 -10.63 -2.94 -11.04
N MET A 68 -9.87 -3.74 -11.80
CA MET A 68 -9.83 -5.19 -11.62
C MET A 68 -9.29 -5.62 -10.25
N VAL A 69 -8.27 -4.95 -9.73
CA VAL A 69 -7.75 -5.21 -8.37
C VAL A 69 -8.84 -4.90 -7.33
N CYS A 70 -9.52 -3.77 -7.46
CA CYS A 70 -10.61 -3.40 -6.55
C CYS A 70 -11.78 -4.39 -6.64
N LEU A 71 -12.14 -4.85 -7.84
CA LEU A 71 -13.17 -5.87 -8.04
C LEU A 71 -12.78 -7.21 -7.41
N HIS A 72 -11.53 -7.65 -7.58
CA HIS A 72 -11.02 -8.88 -6.97
C HIS A 72 -11.11 -8.83 -5.43
N LEU A 73 -10.77 -7.68 -4.84
CA LEU A 73 -10.87 -7.46 -3.39
C LEU A 73 -12.31 -7.20 -2.91
N ASN A 74 -13.27 -6.98 -3.81
CA ASN A 74 -14.58 -6.43 -3.49
C ASN A 74 -14.51 -5.09 -2.71
N LEU A 75 -13.60 -4.22 -3.13
CA LEU A 75 -13.27 -2.96 -2.45
C LEU A 75 -14.08 -1.78 -2.99
N ILE A 76 -15.01 -1.28 -2.17
CA ILE A 76 -15.89 -0.16 -2.53
C ILE A 76 -15.17 1.20 -2.41
N GLU A 77 -14.39 1.39 -1.35
CA GLU A 77 -13.64 2.62 -1.06
C GLU A 77 -12.24 2.61 -1.73
N GLY A 78 -12.15 2.06 -2.95
CA GLY A 78 -10.90 1.88 -3.67
C GLY A 78 -10.11 3.17 -3.90
N ASP A 79 -10.76 4.34 -3.96
CA ASP A 79 -10.09 5.62 -4.24
C ASP A 79 -9.06 6.03 -3.17
N TYR A 80 -9.07 5.46 -1.96
CA TYR A 80 -8.02 5.67 -0.96
C TYR A 80 -6.69 5.00 -1.33
N PHE A 81 -6.70 4.06 -2.28
CA PHE A 81 -5.58 3.21 -2.61
C PHE A 81 -4.98 3.56 -3.97
N GLY A 82 -3.84 2.95 -4.28
CA GLY A 82 -3.20 3.06 -5.58
C GLY A 82 -2.25 1.91 -5.84
N LEU A 83 -1.76 1.87 -7.08
CA LEU A 83 -0.69 0.95 -7.46
C LEU A 83 0.61 1.73 -7.60
N GLU A 84 1.66 1.24 -6.97
CA GLU A 84 3.03 1.73 -7.16
C GLU A 84 3.94 0.64 -7.70
N PHE A 85 5.02 1.04 -8.36
CA PHE A 85 6.03 0.10 -8.83
C PHE A 85 7.41 0.71 -8.74
N GLN A 86 8.43 -0.15 -8.69
CA GLN A 86 9.80 0.31 -8.75
C GLN A 86 10.17 0.65 -10.20
N SER A 87 10.47 1.93 -10.45
CA SER A 87 10.96 2.39 -11.75
C SER A 87 12.37 1.84 -12.05
N ARG A 88 12.80 1.97 -13.31
CA ARG A 88 14.17 1.61 -13.76
C ARG A 88 15.30 2.27 -12.95
N HIS A 89 15.01 3.40 -12.29
CA HIS A 89 15.97 4.10 -11.43
C HIS A 89 15.84 3.75 -9.95
N ARG A 90 15.23 2.59 -9.62
CA ARG A 90 15.00 2.09 -8.26
C ARG A 90 14.16 3.00 -7.35
N LYS A 91 13.42 3.94 -7.94
CA LYS A 91 12.48 4.81 -7.22
C LYS A 91 11.08 4.24 -7.31
N MET A 92 10.36 4.20 -6.18
CA MET A 92 8.93 3.92 -6.17
C MET A 92 8.17 5.05 -6.86
N VAL A 93 7.27 4.69 -7.77
CA VAL A 93 6.45 5.63 -8.54
C VAL A 93 5.02 5.11 -8.63
N TRP A 94 4.06 6.02 -8.53
CA TRP A 94 2.65 5.70 -8.74
C TRP A 94 2.35 5.39 -10.20
N LEU A 95 1.52 4.37 -10.43
CA LEU A 95 0.91 4.10 -11.72
C LEU A 95 -0.07 5.23 -12.08
N ASP A 96 0.13 5.85 -13.23
CA ASP A 96 -0.75 6.90 -13.77
C ASP A 96 -2.00 6.23 -14.36
N LEU A 97 -3.14 6.32 -13.68
CA LEU A 97 -4.37 5.61 -14.06
C LEU A 97 -4.86 5.99 -15.47
N LEU A 98 -4.58 7.22 -15.92
CA LEU A 98 -5.03 7.72 -17.23
C LEU A 98 -4.13 7.31 -18.40
N LYS A 99 -3.03 6.60 -18.16
CA LYS A 99 -2.09 6.22 -19.21
C LYS A 99 -2.05 4.71 -19.44
N PRO A 100 -1.86 4.27 -20.70
CA PRO A 100 -1.59 2.86 -20.98
C PRO A 100 -0.40 2.34 -20.20
N ILE A 101 -0.51 1.16 -19.59
CA ILE A 101 0.52 0.59 -18.72
C ILE A 101 1.85 0.39 -19.47
N ARG A 102 1.79 -0.07 -20.72
CA ARG A 102 2.95 -0.21 -21.62
C ARG A 102 3.75 1.07 -21.85
N LYS A 103 3.14 2.26 -21.65
CA LYS A 103 3.84 3.55 -21.77
C LYS A 103 4.53 3.98 -20.48
N GLN A 104 4.30 3.25 -19.38
CA GLN A 104 4.81 3.54 -18.05
C GLN A 104 5.84 2.50 -17.61
N ILE A 105 5.59 1.23 -17.94
CA ILE A 105 6.39 0.08 -17.53
C ILE A 105 6.97 -0.59 -18.78
N THR A 106 8.30 -0.64 -18.87
CA THR A 106 9.00 -1.20 -20.04
C THR A 106 8.83 -2.71 -20.16
N ARG A 107 8.79 -3.43 -19.03
CA ARG A 107 8.64 -4.89 -18.97
C ARG A 107 7.59 -5.27 -17.91
N PRO A 108 6.29 -5.13 -18.22
CA PRO A 108 5.20 -5.35 -17.24
C PRO A 108 5.27 -6.73 -16.57
N GLN A 109 5.55 -7.79 -17.32
CA GLN A 109 5.63 -9.17 -16.81
C GLN A 109 6.75 -9.40 -15.79
N HIS A 110 7.77 -8.54 -15.75
CA HIS A 110 8.89 -8.61 -14.80
C HIS A 110 8.83 -7.51 -13.74
N THR A 111 7.73 -6.77 -13.67
CA THR A 111 7.56 -5.67 -12.72
C THR A 111 6.43 -6.05 -11.77
N VAL A 112 6.75 -6.11 -10.48
CA VAL A 112 5.74 -6.28 -9.44
C VAL A 112 5.16 -4.90 -9.10
N LEU A 113 3.85 -4.76 -9.26
CA LEU A 113 3.13 -3.61 -8.75
C LEU A 113 2.71 -3.89 -7.30
N ARG A 114 2.64 -2.87 -6.46
CA ARG A 114 2.21 -2.97 -5.07
C ARG A 114 0.91 -2.21 -4.91
N PHE A 115 -0.11 -2.86 -4.41
CA PHE A 115 -1.35 -2.22 -3.97
C PHE A 115 -1.12 -1.64 -2.58
N VAL A 116 -1.26 -0.33 -2.43
CA VAL A 116 -0.92 0.40 -1.21
C VAL A 116 -1.92 1.52 -0.95
N VAL A 117 -2.01 1.98 0.30
CA VAL A 117 -2.79 3.18 0.63
C VAL A 117 -2.10 4.41 0.03
N LYS A 118 -2.88 5.22 -0.68
CA LYS A 118 -2.44 6.45 -1.34
C LYS A 118 -2.89 7.71 -0.61
N PHE A 119 -4.13 7.74 -0.10
CA PHE A 119 -4.68 8.89 0.60
C PHE A 119 -5.02 8.50 2.03
N PHE A 120 -4.29 9.08 2.99
CA PHE A 120 -4.51 8.85 4.41
C PHE A 120 -5.45 9.91 4.97
N PRO A 121 -6.70 9.57 5.35
CA PRO A 121 -7.60 10.52 5.99
C PRO A 121 -7.09 10.89 7.40
N PRO A 122 -7.41 12.09 7.90
CA PRO A 122 -7.02 12.51 9.25
C PRO A 122 -7.69 11.73 10.38
N ASP A 123 -8.86 11.16 10.10
CA ASP A 123 -9.69 10.48 11.07
C ASP A 123 -10.10 9.12 10.51
N HIS A 124 -9.87 8.06 11.29
CA HIS A 124 -10.28 6.70 10.98
C HIS A 124 -11.80 6.53 10.80
N THR A 125 -12.63 7.37 11.44
CA THR A 125 -14.11 7.24 11.36
C THR A 125 -14.67 7.48 9.96
N VAL A 126 -13.89 8.08 9.06
CA VAL A 126 -14.31 8.32 7.67
C VAL A 126 -14.21 7.06 6.81
N LEU A 127 -13.51 6.02 7.27
CA LEU A 127 -13.41 4.73 6.59
C LEU A 127 -14.65 3.92 6.96
N LEU A 128 -15.59 3.83 6.05
CA LEU A 128 -16.93 3.31 6.35
C LEU A 128 -16.97 1.78 6.32
N GLU A 129 -16.22 1.16 5.41
CA GLU A 129 -16.23 -0.30 5.24
C GLU A 129 -15.18 -0.99 6.14
N GLU A 130 -15.55 -2.14 6.69
CA GLU A 130 -14.65 -2.95 7.52
C GLU A 130 -13.43 -3.44 6.74
N LEU A 131 -13.63 -3.90 5.49
CA LEU A 131 -12.54 -4.30 4.61
C LEU A 131 -11.53 -3.16 4.41
N THR A 132 -12.00 -1.93 4.21
CA THR A 132 -11.14 -0.76 4.06
C THR A 132 -10.31 -0.52 5.31
N ARG A 133 -10.93 -0.58 6.50
CA ARG A 133 -10.21 -0.46 7.78
C ARG A 133 -9.17 -1.56 7.95
N TYR A 134 -9.48 -2.79 7.61
CA TYR A 134 -8.53 -3.90 7.64
C TYR A 134 -7.32 -3.66 6.71
N LEU A 135 -7.56 -3.23 5.47
CA LEU A 135 -6.47 -2.90 4.53
C LEU A 135 -5.60 -1.74 5.05
N PHE A 136 -6.21 -0.73 5.68
CA PHE A 136 -5.45 0.34 6.35
C PHE A 136 -4.64 -0.19 7.54
N ALA A 137 -5.18 -1.11 8.34
CA ALA A 137 -4.46 -1.75 9.44
C ALA A 137 -3.21 -2.50 8.94
N LEU A 138 -3.33 -3.25 7.83
CA LEU A 138 -2.19 -3.89 7.16
C LEU A 138 -1.15 -2.86 6.68
N GLN A 139 -1.59 -1.73 6.13
CA GLN A 139 -0.66 -0.66 5.74
C GLN A 139 0.09 -0.07 6.94
N VAL A 140 -0.60 0.14 8.08
CA VAL A 140 0.03 0.61 9.33
C VAL A 140 1.05 -0.40 9.83
N ARG A 141 0.72 -1.70 9.83
CA ARG A 141 1.64 -2.80 10.15
C ARG A 141 2.91 -2.74 9.30
N GLN A 142 2.76 -2.61 7.98
CA GLN A 142 3.91 -2.48 7.06
C GLN A 142 4.72 -1.21 7.31
N ASP A 143 4.06 -0.09 7.63
CA ASP A 143 4.72 1.18 7.89
C ASP A 143 5.52 1.18 9.21
N LEU A 144 5.04 0.47 10.23
CA LEU A 144 5.79 0.20 11.47
C LEU A 144 7.04 -0.63 11.20
N ALA A 145 6.89 -1.79 10.55
CA ALA A 145 7.99 -2.71 10.27
C ALA A 145 9.10 -2.07 9.42
N SER A 146 8.72 -1.16 8.51
CA SER A 146 9.65 -0.47 7.62
C SER A 146 10.16 0.88 8.12
N ARG A 147 9.87 1.26 9.38
CA ARG A 147 10.21 2.58 9.98
C ARG A 147 9.65 3.79 9.21
N ARG A 148 8.54 3.63 8.47
CA ARG A 148 7.82 4.75 7.87
C ARG A 148 6.91 5.45 8.88
N LEU A 149 6.34 4.70 9.82
CA LEU A 149 5.58 5.22 10.95
C LEU A 149 6.44 5.21 12.21
N THR A 150 7.30 6.22 12.38
CA THR A 150 8.11 6.36 13.60
C THR A 150 7.27 6.97 14.72
N CYS A 151 7.37 6.39 15.92
CA CYS A 151 6.70 6.86 17.12
C CYS A 151 7.53 6.49 18.36
N ASN A 152 7.10 6.93 19.55
CA ASN A 152 7.75 6.54 20.80
C ASN A 152 7.42 5.09 21.20
N ASP A 153 8.24 4.52 22.07
CA ASP A 153 8.14 3.12 22.49
C ASP A 153 6.77 2.71 23.02
N PRO A 154 6.09 3.47 23.91
CA PRO A 154 4.75 3.11 24.36
C PRO A 154 3.72 3.09 23.23
N SER A 155 3.80 4.03 22.28
CA SER A 155 2.90 4.04 21.12
C SER A 155 3.18 2.85 20.19
N ALA A 156 4.45 2.53 19.94
CA ALA A 156 4.82 1.38 19.14
C ALA A 156 4.30 0.08 19.77
N ALA A 157 4.51 -0.10 21.08
CA ALA A 157 4.00 -1.26 21.82
C ALA A 157 2.47 -1.36 21.77
N LEU A 158 1.76 -0.24 21.96
CA LEU A 158 0.30 -0.19 21.86
C LEU A 158 -0.19 -0.59 20.46
N LEU A 159 0.42 -0.06 19.38
CA LEU A 159 0.02 -0.42 18.02
C LEU A 159 0.27 -1.91 17.74
N VAL A 160 1.42 -2.45 18.12
CA VAL A 160 1.72 -3.87 17.96
C VAL A 160 0.74 -4.74 18.75
N SER A 161 0.35 -4.33 19.97
CA SER A 161 -0.61 -5.08 20.78
C SER A 161 -1.99 -5.22 20.11
N HIS A 162 -2.47 -4.20 19.38
CA HIS A 162 -3.71 -4.31 18.61
C HIS A 162 -3.55 -5.19 17.37
N ILE A 163 -2.39 -5.14 16.71
CA ILE A 163 -2.09 -6.02 15.57
C ILE A 163 -2.12 -7.48 16.02
N ILE A 164 -1.45 -7.83 17.12
CA ILE A 164 -1.44 -9.23 17.57
C ILE A 164 -2.81 -9.67 18.12
N GLN A 165 -3.58 -8.80 18.78
CA GLN A 165 -4.97 -9.13 19.13
C GLN A 165 -5.80 -9.48 17.88
N SER A 166 -5.67 -8.71 16.79
CA SER A 166 -6.41 -9.00 15.55
C SER A 166 -5.88 -10.21 14.78
N GLU A 167 -4.62 -10.63 15.00
CA GLU A 167 -4.01 -11.78 14.36
C GLU A 167 -4.22 -13.09 15.15
N ILE A 168 -3.93 -13.12 16.46
CA ILE A 168 -3.89 -14.35 17.28
C ILE A 168 -5.01 -14.45 18.33
N GLY A 169 -5.79 -13.39 18.54
CA GLY A 169 -6.90 -13.38 19.50
C GLY A 169 -6.49 -13.03 20.92
N ASP A 170 -7.29 -13.47 21.89
CA ASP A 170 -7.12 -13.13 23.29
C ASP A 170 -5.76 -13.55 23.84
N PHE A 171 -5.28 -12.79 24.82
CA PHE A 171 -3.95 -12.99 25.40
C PHE A 171 -3.83 -14.36 26.09
N ASP A 172 -2.90 -15.17 25.57
CA ASP A 172 -2.24 -16.27 26.27
C ASP A 172 -0.74 -15.98 26.30
N GLU A 173 -0.12 -16.06 27.48
CA GLU A 173 1.27 -15.61 27.66
C GLU A 173 2.24 -16.39 26.77
N THR A 174 2.07 -17.71 26.68
CA THR A 174 2.98 -18.60 25.93
C THR A 174 2.81 -18.38 24.43
N GLN A 175 1.57 -18.34 23.95
CA GLN A 175 1.24 -18.10 22.55
C GLN A 175 1.70 -16.71 22.11
N CYS A 176 1.43 -15.67 22.90
CA CYS A 176 1.81 -14.28 22.61
C CYS A 176 3.33 -14.15 22.50
N ARG A 177 4.08 -14.68 23.49
CA ARG A 177 5.54 -14.66 23.47
C ARG A 177 6.10 -15.40 22.26
N GLN A 178 5.59 -16.60 21.97
CA GLN A 178 6.04 -17.38 20.81
C GLN A 178 5.76 -16.65 19.49
N HIS A 179 4.61 -15.98 19.38
CA HIS A 179 4.24 -15.19 18.21
C HIS A 179 5.18 -13.99 18.00
N LEU A 180 5.49 -13.24 19.07
CA LEU A 180 6.42 -12.12 19.03
C LEU A 180 7.88 -12.55 18.77
N LEU A 181 8.26 -13.78 19.09
CA LEU A 181 9.59 -14.30 18.71
C LEU A 181 9.67 -14.69 17.23
N ASN A 182 8.55 -15.09 16.62
CA ASN A 182 8.51 -15.58 15.24
C ASN A 182 8.17 -14.49 14.21
N THR A 183 7.55 -13.37 14.64
CA THR A 183 7.12 -12.29 13.75
C THR A 183 7.63 -10.95 14.24
N ASN A 184 8.31 -10.19 13.37
CA ASN A 184 8.83 -8.85 13.68
C ASN A 184 7.90 -7.76 13.14
N TYR A 185 7.28 -6.99 14.04
CA TYR A 185 6.41 -5.86 13.72
C TYR A 185 7.14 -4.51 13.78
N ILE A 186 8.15 -4.42 14.63
CA ILE A 186 8.97 -3.23 14.81
C ILE A 186 10.44 -3.62 15.00
N PRO A 187 11.40 -2.74 14.67
CA PRO A 187 12.82 -3.08 14.73
C PRO A 187 13.37 -3.38 16.14
N ASP A 188 12.87 -2.68 17.17
CA ASP A 188 13.34 -2.79 18.55
C ASP A 188 12.37 -3.63 19.42
N GLN A 189 11.65 -4.56 18.78
CA GLN A 189 10.55 -5.34 19.38
C GLN A 189 10.94 -6.07 20.67
N MET A 190 12.13 -6.67 20.71
CA MET A 190 12.56 -7.45 21.87
C MET A 190 12.66 -6.61 23.14
N ALA A 191 13.04 -5.33 23.02
CA ALA A 191 13.11 -4.43 24.16
C ALA A 191 11.71 -4.02 24.67
N LEU A 192 10.69 -4.12 23.82
CA LEU A 192 9.31 -3.71 24.11
C LEU A 192 8.38 -4.90 24.38
N MET A 193 8.90 -6.13 24.38
CA MET A 193 8.09 -7.35 24.41
C MET A 193 7.16 -7.40 25.63
N ASP A 194 7.67 -7.12 26.83
CA ASP A 194 6.86 -7.14 28.06
C ASP A 194 5.75 -6.06 28.02
N THR A 195 6.05 -4.87 27.50
CA THR A 195 5.05 -3.79 27.34
C THR A 195 3.99 -4.14 26.29
N ILE A 196 4.39 -4.79 25.19
CA ILE A 196 3.45 -5.29 24.16
C ILE A 196 2.50 -6.31 24.79
N MET A 197 3.03 -7.26 25.56
CA MET A 197 2.25 -8.30 26.25
C MET A 197 1.31 -7.69 27.30
N GLU A 198 1.75 -6.68 28.05
CA GLU A 198 0.91 -5.96 29.02
C GLU A 198 -0.28 -5.28 28.33
N PHE A 199 -0.07 -4.64 27.18
CA PHE A 199 -1.17 -4.07 26.41
C PHE A 199 -2.07 -5.14 25.81
N HIS A 200 -1.52 -6.23 25.29
CA HIS A 200 -2.32 -7.33 24.72
C HIS A 200 -3.27 -7.95 25.75
N HIS A 201 -2.81 -8.15 26.99
CA HIS A 201 -3.66 -8.60 28.09
C HIS A 201 -4.86 -7.67 28.35
N LYS A 202 -4.73 -6.36 28.09
CA LYS A 202 -5.83 -5.39 28.27
C LYS A 202 -6.86 -5.43 27.15
N HIS A 203 -6.62 -6.18 26.08
CA HIS A 203 -7.49 -6.26 24.89
C HIS A 203 -8.37 -7.50 24.84
N ILE A 204 -8.36 -8.35 25.88
CA ILE A 204 -9.18 -9.56 25.96
C ILE A 204 -10.66 -9.25 25.65
N GLY A 205 -11.26 -10.05 24.77
CA GLY A 205 -12.64 -9.92 24.31
C GLY A 205 -12.81 -8.98 23.10
N GLN A 206 -11.76 -8.29 22.65
CA GLN A 206 -11.84 -7.50 21.42
C GLN A 206 -11.82 -8.41 20.19
N SER A 207 -12.78 -8.20 19.29
CA SER A 207 -12.79 -8.84 17.97
C SER A 207 -11.67 -8.28 17.08
N PRO A 208 -11.24 -9.01 16.03
CA PRO A 208 -10.29 -8.49 15.04
C PRO A 208 -10.68 -7.15 14.43
N ALA A 209 -11.96 -6.97 14.07
CA ALA A 209 -12.46 -5.73 13.49
C ALA A 209 -12.37 -4.56 14.48
N GLU A 210 -12.63 -4.80 15.77
CA GLU A 210 -12.48 -3.79 16.81
C GLU A 210 -11.02 -3.45 17.05
N SER A 211 -10.12 -4.44 17.09
CA SER A 211 -8.68 -4.19 17.23
C SER A 211 -8.10 -3.43 16.04
N ASP A 212 -8.52 -3.75 14.80
CA ASP A 212 -8.13 -2.99 13.61
C ASP A 212 -8.65 -1.54 13.70
N TYR A 213 -9.88 -1.32 14.21
CA TYR A 213 -10.41 0.02 14.47
C TYR A 213 -9.59 0.80 15.51
N ARG A 214 -9.26 0.19 16.65
CA ARG A 214 -8.43 0.79 17.71
C ARG A 214 -7.00 1.08 17.27
N LEU A 215 -6.43 0.19 16.45
CA LEU A 215 -5.13 0.41 15.82
C LEU A 215 -5.14 1.70 14.99
N LEU A 216 -6.16 1.89 14.15
CA LEU A 216 -6.29 3.10 13.33
C LEU A 216 -6.59 4.34 14.17
N GLU A 217 -7.38 4.22 15.23
CA GLU A 217 -7.64 5.30 16.18
C GLU A 217 -6.33 5.83 16.80
N ALA A 218 -5.44 4.92 17.21
CA ALA A 218 -4.14 5.27 17.75
C ALA A 218 -3.18 5.78 16.67
N ALA A 219 -3.12 5.11 15.52
CA ALA A 219 -2.20 5.46 14.44
C ALA A 219 -2.47 6.87 13.87
N CYS A 220 -3.73 7.25 13.66
CA CYS A 220 -4.11 8.57 13.12
C CYS A 220 -3.63 9.75 13.98
N ARG A 221 -3.33 9.52 15.28
CA ARG A 221 -2.82 10.55 16.20
C ARG A 221 -1.31 10.77 16.10
N LEU A 222 -0.59 9.88 15.42
CA LEU A 222 0.86 9.97 15.27
C LEU A 222 1.26 10.95 14.17
N GLU A 223 2.31 11.74 14.43
CA GLU A 223 2.78 12.77 13.50
C GLU A 223 3.23 12.19 12.15
N MET A 224 3.75 10.97 12.13
CA MET A 224 4.24 10.30 10.94
C MET A 224 3.20 9.42 10.22
N TYR A 225 1.94 9.44 10.67
CA TYR A 225 0.86 8.69 10.04
C TYR A 225 0.60 9.15 8.60
N GLY A 226 0.71 8.23 7.64
CA GLY A 226 0.54 8.50 6.22
C GLY A 226 1.60 9.43 5.61
N ILE A 227 2.66 9.79 6.34
CA ILE A 227 3.69 10.71 5.87
C ILE A 227 4.68 9.98 4.96
N ARG A 228 4.91 10.54 3.77
CA ARG A 228 5.93 10.10 2.81
C ARG A 228 6.87 11.26 2.53
N LEU A 229 8.10 11.15 3.02
CA LEU A 229 9.11 12.22 2.96
C LEU A 229 9.78 12.26 1.58
N HIS A 230 9.82 13.46 0.99
CA HIS A 230 10.51 13.75 -0.26
C HIS A 230 11.69 14.69 0.00
N PRO A 231 12.94 14.21 -0.15
CA PRO A 231 14.13 15.02 0.12
C PRO A 231 14.18 16.31 -0.70
N ALA A 232 14.46 17.42 -0.03
CA ALA A 232 14.58 18.75 -0.60
C ALA A 232 15.64 19.59 0.14
N LYS A 233 15.88 20.80 -0.35
CA LYS A 233 16.66 21.83 0.34
C LYS A 233 15.96 23.17 0.22
N ASP A 234 16.10 24.04 1.20
CA ASP A 234 15.69 25.44 1.07
C ASP A 234 16.68 26.25 0.19
N ARG A 235 16.55 27.58 0.22
CA ARG A 235 17.46 28.50 -0.49
C ARG A 235 18.86 28.56 0.11
N GLU A 236 18.99 28.29 1.40
CA GLU A 236 20.25 28.32 2.15
C GLU A 236 21.02 27.00 2.03
N GLY A 237 20.37 25.96 1.50
CA GLY A 237 20.96 24.65 1.27
C GLY A 237 20.74 23.67 2.43
N THR A 238 19.95 24.06 3.44
CA THR A 238 19.55 23.23 4.57
C THR A 238 18.84 21.98 4.06
N LYS A 239 19.25 20.81 4.55
CA LYS A 239 18.61 19.54 4.17
C LYS A 239 17.25 19.45 4.85
N LEU A 240 16.21 19.37 4.04
CA LEU A 240 14.82 19.27 4.46
C LEU A 240 14.15 18.08 3.78
N SER A 241 12.94 17.74 4.23
CA SER A 241 12.04 16.86 3.51
C SER A 241 10.67 17.52 3.39
N LEU A 242 10.05 17.39 2.23
CA LEU A 242 8.66 17.81 2.01
C LEU A 242 7.75 16.59 2.09
N ALA A 243 6.55 16.77 2.62
CA ALA A 243 5.49 15.76 2.55
C ALA A 243 4.16 16.41 2.18
N VAL A 244 3.18 15.58 1.82
CA VAL A 244 1.82 16.02 1.53
C VAL A 244 0.86 15.26 2.43
N ALA A 245 -0.08 15.98 3.04
CA ALA A 245 -1.12 15.42 3.90
C ALA A 245 -2.49 16.00 3.53
N HIS A 246 -3.56 15.48 4.14
CA HIS A 246 -4.92 15.96 3.93
C HIS A 246 -5.07 17.49 4.14
N ALA A 247 -4.31 18.07 5.06
CA ALA A 247 -4.37 19.50 5.40
C ALA A 247 -3.54 20.41 4.49
N GLY A 248 -2.47 19.91 3.86
CA GLY A 248 -1.51 20.76 3.19
C GLY A 248 -0.18 20.11 2.81
N VAL A 249 0.79 20.96 2.51
CA VAL A 249 2.19 20.58 2.33
C VAL A 249 2.94 20.76 3.63
N LEU A 250 3.70 19.76 4.06
CA LEU A 250 4.46 19.76 5.31
C LEU A 250 5.96 19.88 5.02
N VAL A 251 6.70 20.50 5.94
CA VAL A 251 8.16 20.62 5.88
C VAL A 251 8.77 20.01 7.13
N PHE A 252 9.73 19.12 6.92
CA PHE A 252 10.45 18.40 7.98
C PHE A 252 11.95 18.70 7.92
N GLN A 253 12.57 18.77 9.09
CA GLN A 253 14.01 18.77 9.28
C GLN A 253 14.37 17.57 10.18
N GLY A 254 14.98 16.54 9.58
CA GLY A 254 15.09 15.25 10.26
C GLY A 254 13.68 14.66 10.53
N PRO A 255 13.40 14.16 11.74
CA PRO A 255 12.08 13.65 12.11
C PRO A 255 11.08 14.76 12.49
N ASN A 256 11.55 15.98 12.73
CA ASN A 256 10.73 17.05 13.29
C ASN A 256 10.03 17.85 12.18
N ARG A 257 8.72 18.03 12.30
CA ARG A 257 7.97 18.96 11.45
C ARG A 257 8.26 20.39 11.87
N ILE A 258 8.79 21.19 10.94
CA ILE A 258 9.17 22.59 11.20
C ILE A 258 8.17 23.60 10.63
N ASN A 259 7.33 23.19 9.68
CA ASN A 259 6.34 24.07 9.07
C ASN A 259 5.21 23.28 8.37
N ASP A 260 4.06 23.91 8.21
CA ASP A 260 2.93 23.43 7.42
C ASP A 260 2.29 24.55 6.59
N PHE A 261 1.97 24.23 5.34
CA PHE A 261 1.28 25.12 4.42
C PHE A 261 -0.10 24.55 4.11
N ASN A 262 -1.10 25.00 4.88
CA ASN A 262 -2.48 24.61 4.65
C ASN A 262 -2.93 24.94 3.22
N TRP A 263 -3.76 24.07 2.63
CA TRP A 263 -4.34 24.29 1.31
C TRP A 263 -5.03 25.65 1.15
N SER A 264 -5.65 26.18 2.22
CA SER A 264 -6.29 27.50 2.21
C SER A 264 -5.31 28.66 2.05
N LYS A 265 -4.06 28.51 2.52
CA LYS A 265 -2.98 29.51 2.40
C LYS A 265 -2.23 29.40 1.08
N ILE A 266 -2.28 28.26 0.41
CA ILE A 266 -1.60 28.05 -0.87
C ILE A 266 -2.43 28.65 -2.01
N ARG A 267 -1.80 29.50 -2.82
CA ARG A 267 -2.40 30.08 -4.03
C ARG A 267 -2.05 29.27 -5.28
N LYS A 268 -0.79 28.81 -5.38
CA LYS A 268 -0.31 28.04 -6.53
C LYS A 268 0.88 27.16 -6.17
N LEU A 269 0.83 25.92 -6.62
CA LEU A 269 1.97 25.01 -6.65
C LEU A 269 2.51 24.90 -8.07
N SER A 270 3.83 24.97 -8.22
CA SER A 270 4.49 24.82 -9.51
C SER A 270 5.94 24.35 -9.34
N PHE A 271 6.61 24.05 -10.44
CA PHE A 271 8.04 23.74 -10.40
C PHE A 271 8.72 24.21 -11.69
N LYS A 272 10.01 24.52 -11.58
CA LYS A 272 10.88 24.89 -12.71
C LYS A 272 12.23 24.21 -12.55
N ARG A 273 12.61 23.38 -13.53
CA ARG A 273 13.80 22.51 -13.43
C ARG A 273 13.70 21.69 -12.13
N ARG A 274 14.67 21.82 -11.23
CA ARG A 274 14.75 21.12 -9.94
C ARG A 274 14.17 21.91 -8.75
N ARG A 275 13.51 23.04 -9.01
CA ARG A 275 12.96 23.93 -7.99
C ARG A 275 11.46 23.74 -7.89
N PHE A 276 10.98 23.31 -6.75
CA PHE A 276 9.56 23.28 -6.39
C PHE A 276 9.18 24.62 -5.73
N LEU A 277 8.03 25.16 -6.11
CA LEU A 277 7.62 26.53 -5.79
C LEU A 277 6.22 26.52 -5.16
N ILE A 278 6.12 27.02 -3.94
CA ILE A 278 4.84 27.23 -3.24
C ILE A 278 4.59 28.73 -3.19
N LYS A 279 3.62 29.20 -3.98
CA LYS A 279 3.16 30.58 -3.89
C LYS A 279 1.96 30.65 -2.96
N LEU A 280 2.11 31.40 -1.88
CA LEU A 280 1.10 31.67 -0.88
C LEU A 280 0.10 32.73 -1.38
N ARG A 281 -1.07 32.79 -0.74
CA ARG A 281 -2.02 33.88 -0.89
C ARG A 281 -1.46 35.10 -0.14
N ALA A 282 -1.69 36.30 -0.68
CA ALA A 282 -1.27 37.52 0.00
C ALA A 282 -2.01 37.64 1.33
N ASP A 283 -1.26 37.90 2.39
CA ASP A 283 -1.82 38.23 3.70
C ASP A 283 -1.79 39.75 3.85
N PRO A 284 -2.96 40.44 3.90
CA PRO A 284 -3.01 41.89 4.06
C PRO A 284 -2.33 42.39 5.34
N SER A 285 -2.11 41.52 6.33
CA SER A 285 -1.46 41.85 7.60
C SER A 285 0.06 41.71 7.60
N GLN A 286 0.65 41.08 6.57
CA GLN A 286 2.10 40.90 6.47
C GLN A 286 2.71 41.75 5.35
N ASN A 287 3.50 42.76 5.73
CA ASN A 287 4.21 43.67 4.82
C ASN A 287 5.42 43.03 4.10
N VAL A 288 5.54 41.69 4.06
CA VAL A 288 6.73 40.99 3.55
C VAL A 288 6.45 40.34 2.19
N ASN A 289 7.10 40.83 1.15
CA ASN A 289 7.02 40.39 -0.26
C ASN A 289 7.54 38.96 -0.57
N GLN A 290 7.64 38.06 0.42
CA GLN A 290 8.04 36.66 0.18
C GLN A 290 6.85 35.73 -0.01
N ASP A 291 5.98 36.05 -0.97
CA ASP A 291 4.83 35.21 -1.34
C ASP A 291 5.23 33.82 -1.87
N THR A 292 6.50 33.61 -2.24
CA THR A 292 6.94 32.38 -2.94
C THR A 292 8.10 31.71 -2.24
N LEU A 293 7.81 30.53 -1.70
CA LEU A 293 8.79 29.61 -1.13
C LEU A 293 9.39 28.75 -2.24
N GLU A 294 10.70 28.49 -2.15
CA GLU A 294 11.44 27.68 -3.12
C GLU A 294 12.16 26.54 -2.42
N PHE A 295 11.98 25.33 -2.94
CA PHE A 295 12.65 24.12 -2.47
C PHE A 295 13.38 23.41 -3.62
N LEU A 296 14.67 23.15 -3.45
CA LEU A 296 15.49 22.43 -4.41
C LEU A 296 15.40 20.91 -4.20
N MET A 297 14.93 20.16 -5.19
CA MET A 297 14.86 18.70 -5.14
C MET A 297 15.95 18.03 -5.98
N ALA A 298 16.06 16.70 -5.89
CA ALA A 298 17.08 15.92 -6.57
C ALA A 298 17.04 16.02 -8.12
N SER A 299 15.85 16.18 -8.72
CA SER A 299 15.69 16.24 -10.17
C SER A 299 14.38 16.94 -10.56
N ARG A 300 14.24 17.30 -11.84
CA ARG A 300 12.96 17.78 -12.39
C ARG A 300 11.84 16.77 -12.20
N ASP A 301 12.15 15.49 -12.37
CA ASP A 301 11.15 14.43 -12.28
C ASP A 301 10.71 14.19 -10.82
N CYS A 302 11.59 14.43 -9.84
CA CYS A 302 11.22 14.49 -8.42
C CYS A 302 10.26 15.66 -8.13
N CYS A 303 10.54 16.87 -8.64
CA CYS A 303 9.61 18.00 -8.50
C CYS A 303 8.27 17.71 -9.17
N LYS A 304 8.29 17.12 -10.37
CA LYS A 304 7.07 16.75 -11.08
C LYS A 304 6.28 15.72 -10.30
N MET A 305 6.93 14.69 -9.75
CA MET A 305 6.27 13.68 -8.93
C MET A 305 5.61 14.30 -7.70
N PHE A 306 6.36 15.08 -6.93
CA PHE A 306 5.83 15.74 -5.74
C PHE A 306 4.66 16.68 -6.08
N TRP A 307 4.79 17.47 -7.14
CA TRP A 307 3.71 18.31 -7.65
C TRP A 307 2.45 17.52 -8.02
N LYS A 308 2.58 16.34 -8.66
CA LYS A 308 1.43 15.46 -8.95
C LYS A 308 0.75 15.01 -7.66
N ILE A 309 1.53 14.56 -6.67
CA ILE A 309 1.02 14.14 -5.36
C ILE A 309 0.25 15.29 -4.70
N CYS A 310 0.79 16.52 -4.69
CA CYS A 310 0.07 17.67 -4.14
C CYS A 310 -1.25 17.95 -4.85
N VAL A 311 -1.27 17.89 -6.19
CA VAL A 311 -2.50 18.10 -6.99
C VAL A 311 -3.54 17.03 -6.66
N GLU A 312 -3.12 15.77 -6.55
CA GLU A 312 -4.01 14.65 -6.24
C GLU A 312 -4.57 14.75 -4.81
N TYR A 313 -3.72 15.00 -3.80
CA TYR A 313 -4.16 15.16 -2.41
C TYR A 313 -5.10 16.35 -2.24
N HIS A 314 -4.76 17.50 -2.83
CA HIS A 314 -5.65 18.66 -2.80
C HIS A 314 -7.00 18.32 -3.45
N ALA A 315 -6.99 17.68 -4.63
CA ALA A 315 -8.22 17.32 -5.31
C ALA A 315 -9.08 16.34 -4.48
N PHE A 316 -8.48 15.27 -3.96
CA PHE A 316 -9.16 14.23 -3.21
C PHE A 316 -9.80 14.76 -1.92
N PHE A 317 -9.06 15.55 -1.12
CA PHE A 317 -9.51 16.02 0.20
C PHE A 317 -10.26 17.36 0.19
N ARG A 318 -10.11 18.21 -0.84
CA ARG A 318 -10.66 19.59 -0.83
C ARG A 318 -11.72 19.87 -1.86
N LEU A 319 -11.81 19.10 -2.95
CA LEU A 319 -12.82 19.34 -3.97
C LEU A 319 -14.08 18.52 -3.67
N PHE A 320 -15.23 19.10 -4.03
CA PHE A 320 -16.51 18.41 -3.94
C PHE A 320 -16.69 17.39 -5.08
N GLU A 321 -16.10 17.65 -6.25
CA GLU A 321 -16.21 16.82 -7.45
C GLU A 321 -14.88 16.73 -8.21
N GLU A 322 -14.74 15.71 -9.06
CA GLU A 322 -13.58 15.55 -9.97
C GLU A 322 -13.41 16.78 -10.88
N PRO A 323 -12.19 17.34 -11.02
CA PRO A 323 -11.95 18.46 -11.92
C PRO A 323 -12.29 18.13 -13.39
N LYS A 324 -13.22 18.90 -13.97
CA LYS A 324 -13.61 18.74 -15.38
C LYS A 324 -12.42 18.93 -16.34
N PRO A 325 -12.33 18.15 -17.43
CA PRO A 325 -11.34 18.36 -18.49
C PRO A 325 -11.40 19.80 -19.01
N LYS A 326 -10.27 20.52 -19.01
CA LYS A 326 -10.15 21.77 -19.78
C LYS A 326 -9.77 21.44 -21.22
N PRO A 327 -10.40 22.06 -22.24
CA PRO A 327 -10.00 21.91 -23.63
C PRO A 327 -8.51 22.27 -23.78
N LYS A 328 -7.74 21.43 -24.46
CA LYS A 328 -6.34 21.74 -24.74
C LYS A 328 -6.29 22.73 -25.92
N PRO A 329 -5.62 23.90 -25.80
CA PRO A 329 -5.33 24.70 -26.97
C PRO A 329 -4.46 23.89 -27.94
N VAL A 330 -4.82 23.92 -29.23
CA VAL A 330 -4.25 23.08 -30.29
C VAL A 330 -2.79 23.42 -30.60
N LEU A 331 -2.30 24.59 -30.17
CA LEU A 331 -0.94 25.06 -30.39
C LEU A 331 -0.19 25.22 -29.05
N PHE A 332 0.89 24.45 -28.91
CA PHE A 332 1.91 24.53 -27.85
C PHE A 332 1.41 24.37 -26.39
N SER A 333 1.16 23.13 -25.94
CA SER A 333 0.99 22.87 -24.50
C SER A 333 2.34 22.92 -23.78
N ARG A 334 2.81 24.11 -23.39
CA ARG A 334 3.99 24.25 -22.53
C ARG A 334 3.59 23.96 -21.08
N GLY A 335 3.68 22.71 -20.65
CA GLY A 335 3.40 22.31 -19.26
C GLY A 335 2.99 20.86 -19.08
N SER A 336 2.77 20.44 -17.83
CA SER A 336 2.20 19.13 -17.52
C SER A 336 0.69 19.17 -17.74
N SER A 337 0.14 18.27 -18.56
CA SER A 337 -1.32 18.11 -18.73
C SER A 337 -1.95 17.16 -17.71
N PHE A 338 -1.23 16.87 -16.62
CA PHE A 338 -1.70 15.96 -15.60
C PHE A 338 -2.83 16.60 -14.79
N ARG A 339 -3.78 15.76 -14.37
CA ARG A 339 -4.93 16.11 -13.55
C ARG A 339 -5.23 14.93 -12.63
N PHE A 340 -5.84 15.23 -11.50
CA PHE A 340 -6.51 14.22 -10.68
C PHE A 340 -7.60 13.52 -11.50
N SER A 341 -7.79 12.23 -11.25
CA SER A 341 -8.92 11.47 -11.78
C SER A 341 -9.31 10.36 -10.83
N GLY A 342 -10.62 10.18 -10.63
CA GLY A 342 -11.18 9.40 -9.52
C GLY A 342 -12.18 10.21 -8.72
N ARG A 343 -12.84 9.57 -7.76
CA ARG A 343 -13.79 10.22 -6.85
C ARG A 343 -13.04 11.01 -5.79
N THR A 344 -13.56 12.16 -5.39
CA THR A 344 -13.08 12.86 -4.19
C THR A 344 -13.50 12.10 -2.94
N GLN A 345 -12.88 12.38 -1.78
CA GLN A 345 -13.28 11.76 -0.52
C GLN A 345 -14.77 11.92 -0.25
N LYS A 346 -15.30 13.13 -0.51
CA LYS A 346 -16.74 13.39 -0.35
C LYS A 346 -17.57 12.45 -1.25
N GLN A 347 -17.21 12.32 -2.53
CA GLN A 347 -17.92 11.43 -3.45
C GLN A 347 -17.80 9.96 -3.06
N VAL A 348 -16.68 9.53 -2.47
CA VAL A 348 -16.52 8.16 -1.95
C VAL A 348 -17.49 7.93 -0.79
N ILE A 349 -17.51 8.83 0.20
CA ILE A 349 -18.41 8.75 1.36
C ILE A 349 -19.88 8.75 0.92
N ASP A 350 -20.26 9.69 0.03
CA ASP A 350 -21.62 9.81 -0.47
C ASP A 350 -22.02 8.53 -1.24
N TYR A 351 -21.14 7.99 -2.08
CA TYR A 351 -21.37 6.74 -2.81
C TYR A 351 -21.60 5.54 -1.88
N VAL A 352 -20.79 5.38 -0.83
CA VAL A 352 -20.93 4.27 0.12
C VAL A 352 -22.26 4.35 0.87
N LYS A 353 -22.68 5.56 1.27
CA LYS A 353 -23.95 5.80 1.94
C LYS A 353 -25.15 5.52 1.03
N GLU A 354 -25.08 5.91 -0.24
CA GLU A 354 -26.14 5.66 -1.21
C GLU A 354 -26.28 4.18 -1.62
N ASN A 355 -25.20 3.40 -1.50
CA ASN A 355 -25.16 2.00 -1.95
C ASN A 355 -25.12 0.99 -0.79
N GLU A 356 -25.53 1.38 0.42
CA GLU A 356 -25.47 0.54 1.62
C GLU A 356 -26.15 -0.83 1.46
N PHE A 357 -27.28 -0.87 0.76
CA PHE A 357 -28.06 -2.10 0.54
C PHE A 357 -27.48 -3.07 -0.49
N LYS A 358 -26.40 -2.70 -1.21
CA LYS A 358 -25.77 -3.53 -2.25
C LYS A 358 -24.44 -4.15 -1.80
N LYS A 359 -24.10 -4.00 -0.53
CA LYS A 359 -22.81 -4.41 0.02
C LYS A 359 -22.78 -5.92 0.25
N LEU A 360 -21.68 -6.55 -0.16
CA LEU A 360 -21.36 -7.89 0.29
C LEU A 360 -20.72 -7.78 1.68
N PRO A 361 -21.15 -8.58 2.67
CA PRO A 361 -20.57 -8.54 4.00
C PRO A 361 -19.11 -9.01 3.95
N PHE A 362 -18.24 -8.26 4.61
CA PHE A 362 -16.89 -8.69 4.98
C PHE A 362 -16.88 -8.89 6.49
N ASP A 363 -16.31 -10.01 6.93
CA ASP A 363 -16.17 -10.36 8.35
C ASP A 363 -14.71 -10.70 8.63
N ARG A 364 -14.05 -9.81 9.37
CA ARG A 364 -12.64 -9.95 9.73
C ARG A 364 -12.46 -11.09 10.73
N LYS A 365 -11.83 -12.18 10.27
CA LYS A 365 -11.44 -13.35 11.08
C LYS A 365 -9.98 -13.27 11.48
N HIS A 366 -9.63 -13.78 12.67
CA HIS A 366 -8.23 -13.93 13.09
C HIS A 366 -7.36 -14.60 12.01
N SER A 367 -6.09 -14.20 11.98
CA SER A 367 -5.11 -14.76 11.05
C SER A 367 -4.86 -16.23 11.42
N ARG A 368 -4.91 -17.15 10.46
CA ARG A 368 -4.58 -18.56 10.70
C ARG A 368 -3.06 -18.74 10.78
N VAL A 369 -2.44 -18.27 11.86
CA VAL A 369 -1.02 -18.50 12.12
C VAL A 369 -0.89 -19.82 12.90
N GLN A 370 -0.68 -20.93 12.20
CA GLN A 370 -0.38 -22.21 12.83
C GLN A 370 1.12 -22.29 13.13
N TYR A 371 1.50 -22.13 14.40
CA TYR A 371 2.82 -22.55 14.86
C TYR A 371 2.74 -24.02 15.23
N ASN A 372 3.40 -24.89 14.47
CA ASN A 372 3.55 -26.29 14.85
C ASN A 372 4.34 -26.37 16.15
N SER A 373 3.66 -26.69 17.25
CA SER A 373 4.23 -26.89 18.59
C SER A 373 4.99 -28.22 18.74
N SER A 374 5.35 -28.90 17.64
CA SER A 374 6.05 -30.19 17.67
C SER A 374 7.56 -30.04 17.49
N LEU A 375 8.23 -29.36 18.42
CA LEU A 375 9.66 -29.54 18.65
C LEU A 375 9.90 -29.54 20.17
N SER A 376 9.60 -30.68 20.81
CA SER A 376 10.11 -30.98 22.15
C SER A 376 11.64 -31.07 22.08
N PRO A 377 12.40 -30.48 23.01
CA PRO A 377 13.84 -30.67 23.03
C PRO A 377 14.13 -32.13 23.39
N LEU A 378 14.95 -32.79 22.58
CA LEU A 378 15.41 -34.15 22.82
C LEU A 378 15.99 -34.26 24.24
N SER A 379 15.52 -35.27 24.96
CA SER A 379 16.12 -35.77 26.18
C SER A 379 17.57 -36.18 25.92
N HIS A 380 18.53 -35.45 26.48
CA HIS A 380 19.90 -35.93 26.57
C HIS A 380 19.95 -37.13 27.52
N GLN A 381 20.00 -38.33 26.94
CA GLN A 381 20.42 -39.54 27.64
C GLN A 381 21.91 -39.41 27.99
N VAL A 382 22.20 -39.44 29.29
CA VAL A 382 23.56 -39.59 29.82
C VAL A 382 23.99 -41.04 29.62
N PRO A 383 25.14 -41.35 29.00
CA PRO A 383 25.65 -42.71 28.97
C PRO A 383 26.32 -43.06 30.30
N ASN A 384 25.79 -44.08 30.96
CA ASN A 384 26.48 -44.83 32.01
C ASN A 384 27.83 -45.36 31.49
N GLN A 385 28.93 -45.00 32.17
CA GLN A 385 30.13 -45.83 32.19
C GLN A 385 30.53 -46.07 33.64
N ALA A 386 30.44 -47.33 34.04
CA ALA A 386 30.91 -47.83 35.32
C ALA A 386 32.12 -48.76 35.10
N PHE A 387 33.14 -48.55 35.93
CA PHE A 387 34.19 -49.48 36.39
C PHE A 387 35.36 -49.91 35.49
N LYS A 388 36.56 -49.49 35.91
CA LYS A 388 37.65 -50.32 36.52
C LYS A 388 38.66 -49.37 37.21
N GLN A 389 38.81 -49.39 38.55
CA GLN A 389 39.89 -50.05 39.32
C GLN A 389 41.30 -49.76 38.75
N SER A 390 42.32 -49.29 39.46
CA SER A 390 42.64 -49.32 40.91
C SER A 390 44.04 -48.72 41.18
N TRP A 391 44.29 -48.32 42.44
CA TRP A 391 45.57 -48.20 43.19
C TRP A 391 46.29 -46.84 43.34
N GLU A 392 46.45 -46.48 44.64
CA GLU A 392 47.55 -45.79 45.37
C GLU A 392 48.12 -44.47 44.84
N GLY A 393 48.41 -43.41 45.60
CA GLY A 393 48.61 -43.18 47.03
C GLY A 393 49.46 -41.88 47.14
N SER A 394 49.57 -41.30 48.35
CA SER A 394 50.28 -40.04 48.69
C SER A 394 49.56 -38.74 48.27
N PHE A 395 49.26 -37.74 49.13
CA PHE A 395 49.67 -37.38 50.48
C PHE A 395 48.47 -36.93 51.32
#